data_AF-X6FYQ3-F1
#
_entry.id   AF-X6FYQ3-F1
#
_cell.length_a   1.000
_cell.length_b   1.000
_cell.length_c   1.000
_cell.angle_alpha   90.00
_cell.angle_beta   90.00
_cell.angle_gamma   90.00
#
_symmetry.space_group_name_H-M   'P 1'
#
loop_
_entity.id
_entity.type
_entity.pdbx_description
1 polymer ?
#
loop_
_entity_poly.entity_id
_entity_poly.type
_entity_poly.pdbx_seq_one_letter_code
_entity_poly.pdbx_strand_id
1 'polypeptide(L)' 'MRDKREKFVGLAEARVSKTLKDLQLVGNLSNRAAYEFTDSDVRKIFGALQKALDSAKGRFSKEGEVGSGDFKL' A
#
# COMPACT_ATOMS: atom_id res chain seq x y z
N MET A 1 21.95 21.61 0.30
CA MET A 1 21.39 20.41 -0.36
C MET A 1 20.60 19.66 0.69
N ARG A 2 19.27 19.58 0.60
CA ARG A 2 18.52 18.68 1.50
C ARG A 2 18.95 17.26 1.19
N ASP A 3 19.36 16.50 2.21
CA ASP A 3 19.78 15.12 2.04
C ASP A 3 18.65 14.34 1.35
N LYS A 4 18.98 13.60 0.29
CA LYS A 4 18.00 12.76 -0.43
C LYS A 4 17.30 11.82 0.56
N ARG A 5 18.01 11.39 1.61
CA ARG A 5 17.47 10.59 2.71
C ARG A 5 16.43 11.35 3.51
N GLU A 6 16.72 12.56 3.99
CA GLU A 6 15.76 13.37 4.76
C GLU A 6 14.49 13.67 3.96
N LYS A 7 14.65 14.01 2.67
CA LYS A 7 13.50 14.21 1.77
C LYS A 7 12.66 12.95 1.63
N PHE A 8 13.29 11.78 1.49
CA PHE A 8 12.59 10.50 1.44
C PHE A 8 11.84 10.22 2.74
N VAL A 9 12.48 10.39 3.90
CA VAL A 9 11.87 10.14 5.22
C VAL A 9 10.64 11.02 5.41
N GLY A 10 10.76 12.34 5.23
CA GLY A 10 9.62 13.24 5.43
C GLY A 10 8.44 12.96 4.49
N LEU A 11 8.73 12.58 3.22
CA LEU A 11 7.68 12.17 2.29
C LEU A 11 7.06 10.82 2.67
N ALA A 12 7.86 9.86 3.13
CA ALA A 12 7.39 8.54 3.53
C ALA A 12 6.48 8.64 4.76
N GLU A 13 6.91 9.35 5.80
CA GLU A 13 6.13 9.56 7.03
C GLU A 13 4.79 10.22 6.74
N ALA A 14 4.79 11.32 5.98
CA ALA A 14 3.56 12.03 5.62
C ALA A 14 2.59 11.14 4.82
N ARG A 15 3.09 10.39 3.84
CA ARG A 15 2.27 9.51 3.00
C ARG A 15 1.73 8.32 3.78
N VAL A 16 2.57 7.64 4.55
CA VAL A 16 2.17 6.49 5.37
C VAL A 16 1.15 6.90 6.43
N SER A 17 1.39 8.03 7.13
CA SER A 17 0.43 8.53 8.12
C SER A 17 -0.95 8.81 7.51
N LYS A 18 -1.00 9.44 6.32
CA LYS A 18 -2.26 9.65 5.60
C LYS A 18 -2.93 8.33 5.22
N THR A 19 -2.18 7.37 4.67
CA THR A 19 -2.73 6.07 4.29
C THR A 19 -3.29 5.30 5.49
N LEU A 20 -2.61 5.33 6.65
CA LEU A 20 -3.10 4.70 7.87
C LEU A 20 -4.41 5.31 8.35
N LYS A 21 -4.55 6.64 8.29
CA LYS A 21 -5.82 7.32 8.59
C LYS A 21 -6.94 6.91 7.63
N ASP A 22 -6.65 6.90 6.33
CA ASP A 22 -7.62 6.48 5.31
C ASP A 22 -8.06 5.02 5.53
N LEU A 23 -7.13 4.12 5.90
CA LEU A 23 -7.45 2.73 6.25
C LEU A 23 -8.32 2.61 7.50
N GLN A 24 -8.08 3.44 8.52
CA GLN A 24 -8.95 3.47 9.70
C GLN A 24 -10.37 3.92 9.34
N LEU A 25 -10.52 4.91 8.46
CA LEU A 25 -11.83 5.34 7.97
C LEU A 25 -12.55 4.24 7.16
N VAL A 26 -11.81 3.48 6.34
CA VAL A 26 -12.36 2.28 5.68
C VAL A 26 -12.82 1.26 6.73
N GLY A 27 -12.04 1.06 7.80
CA GLY A 27 -12.41 0.19 8.91
C GLY A 27 -13.72 0.60 9.60
N ASN A 28 -13.96 1.90 9.77
CA ASN A 28 -15.21 2.42 10.37
C ASN A 28 -16.47 2.05 9.57
N LEU A 29 -16.34 1.73 8.27
CA LEU A 29 -17.46 1.26 7.45
C LEU A 29 -17.98 -0.12 7.87
N SER A 30 -17.26 -0.83 8.76
CA SER A 30 -17.73 -2.09 9.35
C SER A 30 -18.94 -1.93 10.27
N ASN A 31 -19.31 -0.70 10.63
CA ASN A 31 -20.46 -0.43 11.49
C ASN A 31 -21.79 -0.76 10.77
N ARG A 32 -22.26 -2.00 10.95
CA ARG A 32 -23.54 -2.48 10.39
C ARG A 32 -24.78 -1.76 10.91
N ALA A 33 -24.69 -1.01 12.01
CA ALA A 33 -25.80 -0.19 12.49
C ALA A 33 -25.98 1.10 11.66
N ALA A 34 -24.91 1.57 11.02
CA ALA A 34 -24.92 2.78 10.19
C ALA A 34 -24.93 2.45 8.68
N TYR A 35 -24.47 1.26 8.29
CA TYR A 35 -24.25 0.89 6.90
C TYR A 35 -24.72 -0.53 6.59
N GLU A 36 -25.18 -0.73 5.36
CA GLU A 36 -25.44 -2.05 4.79
C GLU A 36 -24.38 -2.38 3.74
N PHE A 37 -23.83 -3.58 3.82
CA PHE A 37 -22.83 -4.08 2.89
C PHE A 37 -22.85 -5.60 2.85
N THR A 38 -22.45 -6.12 1.70
CA THR A 38 -22.33 -7.56 1.46
C THR A 38 -20.88 -8.02 1.62
N ASP A 39 -20.67 -9.32 1.81
CA ASP A 39 -19.32 -9.90 1.80
C ASP A 39 -18.61 -9.70 0.45
N SER A 40 -19.37 -9.54 -0.63
CA SER A 40 -18.82 -9.19 -1.95
C SER A 40 -18.16 -7.82 -1.94
N ASP A 41 -18.79 -6.84 -1.28
CA ASP A 41 -18.26 -5.47 -1.16
C ASP A 41 -16.98 -5.45 -0.33
N VAL A 42 -16.98 -6.16 0.81
CA VAL A 42 -15.80 -6.31 1.65
C VAL A 42 -14.64 -6.93 0.87
N ARG A 43 -14.88 -8.02 0.13
CA ARG A 43 -13.85 -8.66 -0.71
C ARG A 43 -13.30 -7.72 -1.78
N LYS A 44 -14.15 -6.95 -2.45
CA LYS A 44 -13.73 -5.97 -3.47
C LYS A 44 -12.86 -4.87 -2.87
N ILE A 45 -13.28 -4.30 -1.73
CA ILE A 45 -12.55 -3.24 -1.03
C ILE A 45 -11.15 -3.72 -0.67
N PHE A 46 -11.04 -4.83 0.07
CA PHE A 46 -9.74 -5.32 0.52
C PHE A 46 -8.90 -5.90 -0.61
N GLY A 47 -9.51 -6.51 -1.63
CA GLY A 47 -8.80 -6.95 -2.82
C GLY A 47 -8.14 -5.80 -3.58
N ALA A 48 -8.83 -4.66 -3.74
CA ALA A 48 -8.26 -3.47 -4.36
C ALA A 48 -7.11 -2.87 -3.54
N LEU A 49 -7.29 -2.76 -2.22
CA LEU A 49 -6.25 -2.26 -1.31
C LEU A 49 -5.01 -3.15 -1.33
N GLN A 50 -5.18 -4.47 -1.27
CA GLN A 50 -4.08 -5.42 -1.31
C GLN A 50 -3.30 -5.32 -2.64
N LYS A 51 -4.00 -5.28 -3.78
CA LYS A 51 -3.35 -5.13 -5.10
C LYS A 51 -2.54 -3.84 -5.21
N ALA A 52 -3.06 -2.73 -4.67
CA ALA A 52 -2.34 -1.46 -4.64
C ALA A 52 -1.09 -1.54 -3.74
N LEU A 53 -1.20 -2.18 -2.57
CA LEU A 53 -0.09 -2.40 -1.65
C LEU A 53 1.01 -3.24 -2.29
N ASP A 54 0.65 -4.35 -2.93
CA ASP A 54 1.60 -5.24 -3.59
C ASP A 54 2.29 -4.57 -4.77
N SER A 55 1.54 -3.78 -5.54
CA SER A 55 2.11 -2.97 -6.63
C SER A 55 3.11 -1.94 -6.10
N ALA A 56 2.82 -1.29 -4.96
CA ALA A 56 3.74 -0.34 -4.34
C ALA A 56 5.00 -1.04 -3.81
N LYS A 57 4.85 -2.18 -3.11
CA LYS A 57 5.98 -3.01 -2.65
C LYS A 57 6.87 -3.45 -3.80
N GLY A 58 6.28 -3.92 -4.91
CA GLY A 58 7.04 -4.37 -6.08
C GLY A 58 7.93 -3.29 -6.71
N ARG A 59 7.61 -2.00 -6.54
CA ARG A 59 8.47 -0.91 -7.02
C ARG A 59 9.76 -0.77 -6.21
N PHE A 60 9.75 -1.15 -4.94
CA PHE A 60 10.96 -1.21 -4.10
C PHE A 60 11.81 -2.45 -4.39
N SER A 61 11.18 -3.54 -4.83
CA SER A 61 11.87 -4.78 -5.21
C SER A 61 12.54 -4.73 -6.58
N LYS A 62 12.00 -3.93 -7.52
CA LYS A 62 12.50 -3.85 -8.91
C LYS A 62 13.83 -3.12 -9.10
N GLU A 63 14.35 -2.44 -8.08
CA GLU A 63 15.71 -1.86 -8.14
C GLU A 63 16.82 -2.90 -7.97
N GLY A 64 16.49 -4.19 -7.78
CA GLY A 64 17.45 -5.31 -7.72
C GLY A 64 17.56 -6.18 -8.99
N GLU A 65 16.73 -5.98 -10.02
CA GLU A 65 16.73 -6.80 -11.25
C GLU A 65 17.28 -6.02 -12.46
N VAL A 66 18.45 -5.41 -12.29
CA VAL A 66 19.35 -5.11 -13.41
C VAL A 66 20.60 -5.95 -13.19
N GLY A 67 20.53 -7.21 -13.59
CA GLY A 67 21.63 -8.15 -13.39
C GLY A 67 21.30 -9.54 -13.89
N SER A 68 21.55 -9.76 -15.17
CA SER A 68 21.87 -11.06 -15.76
C SER A 68 20.74 -12.08 -15.81
N GLY A 69 20.17 -12.23 -17.00
CA GLY A 69 19.89 -13.57 -17.47
C GLY A 69 21.21 -14.36 -17.45
N ASP A 70 21.38 -15.20 -16.44
CA ASP A 70 22.02 -16.49 -16.62
C ASP A 70 21.47 -17.44 -15.57
N PHE A 71 20.74 -18.42 -16.07
CA PHE A 71 20.29 -19.58 -15.35
C PHE A 71 21.47 -20.30 -14.70
N LYS A 72 21.33 -20.74 -13.43
CA LYS A 72 21.93 -22.00 -12.96
C LYS A 72 21.27 -22.51 -11.68
N LEU A 73 21.15 -23.84 -11.68
CA LEU A 73 20.46 -24.80 -10.79
C LEU A 73 20.18 -24.37 -9.35
#